data_AF-A0A176RSM0-F1
#
_entry.id   AF-A0A176RSM0-F1
#
_cell.length_a   1.000
_cell.length_b   1.000
_cell.length_c   1.000
_cell.angle_alpha   90.00
_cell.angle_beta   90.00
_cell.angle_gamma   90.00
#
_symmetry.space_group_name_H-M   'P 1'
#
loop_
_entity.id
_entity.type
_entity.pdbx_description
1 polymer ?
#
loop_
_entity_poly.entity_id
_entity_poly.type
_entity_poly.pdbx_seq_one_letter_code
_entity_poly.pdbx_strand_id
1 'polypeptide(L)'
;MAQKVLLGETRGYRNHPQLNRFKESSDPIGSISTYLWFIYEEAVSRGYHFDSTKINKPKGRYRIKVNDGQVKYELQHLLHKLKERNKSYYQKIKKVDSPIAHPIFKVVKGEVEHWENMGARNTPE
;
A
#
# COMPACT_ATOMS: atom_id res chain seq x y z
N MET A 1 -1.20 -2.30 -12.99
CA MET A 1 -0.53 -1.25 -12.19
C MET A 1 -1.58 -0.35 -11.58
N ALA A 2 -1.48 -0.02 -10.29
CA ALA A 2 -2.51 0.73 -9.55
C ALA A 2 -2.86 2.09 -10.19
N GLN A 3 -1.86 2.84 -10.67
CA GLN A 3 -2.07 4.12 -11.37
C GLN A 3 -3.00 3.97 -12.58
N LYS A 4 -2.79 2.94 -13.40
CA LYS A 4 -3.63 2.66 -14.58
C LYS A 4 -5.08 2.35 -14.22
N VAL A 5 -5.30 1.75 -13.04
CA VAL A 5 -6.65 1.51 -12.54
C VAL A 5 -7.35 2.83 -12.24
N LEU A 6 -6.66 3.79 -11.61
CA LEU A 6 -7.23 5.12 -11.34
C LEU A 6 -7.38 5.98 -12.60
N LEU A 7 -6.57 5.74 -13.63
CA LEU A 7 -6.71 6.36 -14.95
C LEU A 7 -7.81 5.72 -15.81
N GLY A 8 -8.45 4.63 -15.37
CA GLY A 8 -9.48 3.93 -16.14
C GLY A 8 -8.95 3.07 -17.29
N GLU A 9 -7.63 2.93 -17.42
CA GLU A 9 -6.95 2.20 -18.50
C GLU A 9 -6.99 0.67 -18.32
N THR A 10 -7.46 0.17 -17.18
CA THR A 10 -7.59 -1.27 -16.91
C THR A 10 -9.05 -1.72 -16.94
N ARG A 11 -9.29 -2.96 -17.34
CA ARG A 11 -10.61 -3.62 -17.22
C ARG A 11 -10.81 -4.26 -15.84
N GLY A 12 -9.75 -4.84 -15.26
CA GLY A 12 -9.76 -5.46 -13.93
C GLY A 12 -9.32 -4.52 -12.80
N TYR A 13 -9.53 -4.95 -11.56
CA TYR A 13 -9.11 -4.30 -10.31
C TYR A 13 -9.71 -2.90 -10.04
N ARG A 14 -10.70 -2.45 -10.82
CA ARG A 14 -11.36 -1.13 -10.70
C ARG A 14 -11.94 -0.85 -9.30
N ASN A 15 -12.39 -1.89 -8.63
CA ASN A 15 -13.02 -1.84 -7.30
C ASN A 15 -12.10 -2.34 -6.19
N HIS A 16 -10.76 -2.31 -6.40
CA HIS A 16 -9.84 -2.80 -5.40
C HIS A 16 -9.94 -1.97 -4.10
N PRO A 17 -10.30 -2.58 -2.95
CA PRO A 17 -10.48 -1.93 -1.65
C PRO A 17 -9.39 -0.91 -1.27
N GLN A 18 -8.12 -1.31 -1.39
CA GLN A 18 -7.00 -0.45 -1.01
C GLN A 18 -6.82 0.78 -1.93
N LEU A 19 -7.46 0.83 -3.10
CA LEU A 19 -7.42 2.02 -3.95
C LEU A 19 -8.38 3.11 -3.46
N ASN A 20 -9.35 2.79 -2.59
CA ASN A 20 -10.33 3.75 -2.09
C ASN A 20 -9.64 4.91 -1.37
N ARG A 21 -8.61 4.64 -0.54
CA ARG A 21 -7.82 5.68 0.14
C ARG A 21 -7.17 6.70 -0.81
N PHE A 22 -6.85 6.29 -2.04
CA PHE A 22 -6.32 7.20 -3.06
C PHE A 22 -7.44 7.93 -3.81
N LYS A 23 -8.54 7.23 -4.12
CA LYS A 23 -9.74 7.82 -4.74
C LYS A 23 -10.38 8.92 -3.89
N GLU A 24 -10.33 8.78 -2.57
CA GLU A 24 -10.84 9.75 -1.60
C GLU A 24 -9.90 10.94 -1.37
N SER A 25 -8.67 10.90 -1.91
CA SER A 25 -7.75 12.02 -1.85
C SER A 25 -8.15 13.13 -2.83
N SER A 26 -7.71 14.37 -2.56
CA SER A 26 -7.99 15.52 -3.43
C SER A 26 -7.37 15.41 -4.82
N ASP A 27 -6.33 14.59 -4.99
CA ASP A 27 -5.72 14.25 -6.28
C ASP A 27 -5.37 12.75 -6.30
N PRO A 28 -6.29 11.89 -6.76
CA PRO A 28 -6.07 10.44 -6.79
C PRO A 28 -4.89 10.01 -7.67
N ILE A 29 -4.66 10.72 -8.79
CA ILE A 29 -3.56 10.39 -9.70
C ILE A 29 -2.24 10.86 -9.11
N GLY A 30 -2.16 12.10 -8.64
CA GLY A 30 -0.95 12.63 -8.02
C GLY A 30 -0.53 11.83 -6.79
N SER A 31 -1.48 11.42 -5.95
CA SER A 31 -1.20 10.65 -4.74
C SER A 31 -0.74 9.22 -5.03
N ILE A 32 -1.38 8.49 -5.97
CA ILE A 32 -0.91 7.14 -6.33
C ILE A 32 0.45 7.19 -7.03
N SER A 33 0.70 8.18 -7.89
CA SER A 33 1.99 8.33 -8.56
C SER A 33 3.09 8.64 -7.56
N THR A 34 2.81 9.46 -6.56
CA THR A 34 3.75 9.73 -5.45
C THR A 34 4.04 8.47 -4.66
N TYR A 35 3.02 7.71 -4.28
CA TYR A 35 3.21 6.43 -3.60
C TYR A 35 4.09 5.47 -4.41
N LEU A 36 3.79 5.30 -5.70
CA LEU A 36 4.55 4.40 -6.58
C LEU A 36 5.99 4.87 -6.79
N TRP A 37 6.24 6.19 -6.77
CA TRP A 37 7.59 6.74 -6.89
C TRP A 37 8.50 6.34 -5.72
N PHE A 38 8.02 6.45 -4.48
CA PHE A 38 8.78 5.98 -3.31
C PHE A 38 9.02 4.46 -3.34
N ILE A 39 8.05 3.66 -3.83
CA ILE A 39 8.25 2.22 -4.03
C ILE A 39 9.34 1.96 -5.09
N TYR A 40 9.35 2.74 -6.17
CA TYR A 40 10.40 2.68 -7.19
C TYR A 40 11.78 3.01 -6.60
N GLU A 41 11.91 4.10 -5.83
CA GLU A 41 13.17 4.48 -5.17
C GLU A 41 13.69 3.38 -4.24
N GLU A 42 12.82 2.82 -3.39
CA GLU A 42 13.17 1.72 -2.49
C GLU A 42 13.60 0.46 -3.27
N ALA A 43 12.92 0.16 -4.38
CA ALA A 43 13.24 -0.98 -5.22
C ALA A 43 14.61 -0.81 -5.90
N VAL A 44 14.89 0.36 -6.46
CA VAL A 44 16.20 0.69 -7.04
C VAL A 44 17.31 0.57 -5.99
N SER A 45 17.08 1.08 -4.77
CA SER A 45 18.04 0.96 -3.67
C SER A 45 18.34 -0.50 -3.29
N ARG A 46 17.42 -1.44 -3.58
CA ARG A 46 17.58 -2.87 -3.34
C ARG A 46 18.10 -3.64 -4.57
N GLY A 47 18.41 -2.94 -5.67
CA GLY A 47 18.91 -3.53 -6.91
C GLY A 47 17.84 -4.06 -7.87
N TYR A 48 16.57 -3.75 -7.65
CA TYR A 48 15.50 -4.09 -8.59
C TYR A 48 15.45 -3.08 -9.75
N HIS A 49 15.12 -3.59 -10.94
CA HIS A 49 15.06 -2.80 -12.17
C HIS A 49 13.60 -2.61 -12.61
N PHE A 50 12.91 -1.65 -11.99
CA PHE A 50 11.58 -1.25 -12.43
C PHE A 50 11.65 -0.17 -13.51
N ASP A 51 10.68 -0.20 -14.42
CA ASP A 51 10.54 0.80 -15.49
C ASP A 51 9.81 2.05 -14.96
N SER A 52 10.57 3.11 -14.68
CA SER A 52 10.06 4.37 -14.14
C SER A 52 9.17 5.12 -15.13
N THR A 53 9.24 4.84 -16.44
CA THR A 53 8.40 5.51 -17.45
C THR A 53 6.92 5.17 -17.30
N LYS A 54 6.60 4.10 -16.55
CA LYS A 54 5.23 3.68 -16.23
C LYS A 54 4.61 4.46 -15.08
N ILE A 55 5.39 5.26 -14.35
CA ILE A 55 4.95 6.06 -13.20
C ILE A 55 4.90 7.52 -13.63
N ASN A 56 3.77 8.20 -13.39
CA ASN A 56 3.73 9.64 -13.65
C ASN A 56 4.66 10.35 -12.67
N LYS A 57 5.27 11.47 -13.09
CA LYS A 57 6.11 12.26 -12.18
C LYS A 57 5.29 12.68 -10.96
N PRO A 58 5.78 12.43 -9.73
CA PRO A 58 5.08 12.86 -8.52
C PRO A 58 4.94 14.37 -8.50
N LYS A 59 3.75 14.88 -8.17
CA LYS A 59 3.46 16.31 -8.10
C LYS A 59 3.07 16.68 -6.68
N GLY A 60 3.87 17.46 -5.98
CA GLY A 60 3.49 17.99 -4.66
C GLY A 60 3.65 16.99 -3.50
N ARG A 61 3.08 17.35 -2.34
CA ARG A 61 3.16 16.57 -1.10
C ARG A 61 1.76 16.13 -0.69
N TYR A 62 1.53 14.83 -0.65
CA TYR A 62 0.26 14.25 -0.24
C TYR A 62 0.34 13.68 1.17
N ARG A 63 -0.76 13.81 1.91
CA ARG A 63 -0.95 13.18 3.22
C ARG A 63 -2.32 12.54 3.27
N ILE A 64 -2.38 11.25 3.00
CA ILE A 64 -3.59 10.43 3.12
C ILE A 64 -3.66 9.92 4.56
N LYS A 65 -4.82 10.03 5.21
CA LYS A 65 -4.98 9.44 6.55
C LYS A 65 -5.00 7.92 6.43
N VAL A 66 -4.39 7.25 7.41
CA VAL A 66 -4.53 5.80 7.59
C VAL A 66 -4.69 5.51 9.06
N ASN A 67 -5.61 4.63 9.41
CA ASN A 67 -5.81 4.24 10.80
C ASN A 67 -4.64 3.37 11.30
N ASP A 68 -4.25 3.54 12.56
CA ASP A 68 -3.21 2.71 13.18
C ASP A 68 -3.65 1.24 13.30
N GLY A 69 -4.94 0.97 13.46
CA GLY A 69 -5.53 -0.36 13.37
C GLY A 69 -5.24 -1.03 12.02
N GLN A 70 -5.41 -0.31 10.91
CA GLN A 70 -5.09 -0.80 9.57
C GLN A 70 -3.60 -1.11 9.40
N VAL A 71 -2.72 -0.23 9.89
CA VAL A 71 -1.27 -0.42 9.79
C VAL A 71 -0.84 -1.68 10.56
N LYS A 72 -1.39 -1.89 11.76
CA LYS A 72 -1.14 -3.09 12.57
C LYS A 72 -1.64 -4.35 11.86
N TYR A 73 -2.84 -4.31 11.27
CA TYR A 73 -3.41 -5.40 10.50
C TYR A 73 -2.53 -5.78 9.29
N GLU A 74 -2.11 -4.79 8.49
CA GLU A 74 -1.22 -5.02 7.34
C GLU A 74 0.14 -5.61 7.77
N LEU A 75 0.69 -5.19 8.92
CA LEU A 75 1.92 -5.76 9.49
C LEU A 75 1.74 -7.23 9.90
N GLN A 76 0.63 -7.58 10.56
CA GLN A 76 0.33 -8.97 10.92
C GLN A 76 0.19 -9.85 9.67
N HIS A 77 -0.49 -9.35 8.63
CA HIS A 77 -0.60 -10.03 7.34
C HIS A 77 0.76 -10.23 6.66
N LEU A 78 1.65 -9.23 6.73
CA LEU A 78 3.01 -9.36 6.24
C LEU A 78 3.79 -10.44 7.00
N LEU A 79 3.72 -10.44 8.34
CA LEU A 79 4.40 -11.42 9.18
C LEU A 79 3.94 -12.85 8.88
N HIS A 80 2.63 -13.06 8.70
CA HIS A 80 2.09 -14.37 8.32
C HIS A 80 2.69 -14.87 7.00
N LYS A 81 2.72 -14.02 5.96
CA LYS A 81 3.31 -14.36 4.65
C LYS A 81 4.82 -14.62 4.74
N LEU A 82 5.54 -13.84 5.54
CA LEU A 82 7.00 -13.98 5.68
C LEU A 82 7.40 -15.23 6.46
N LYS A 83 6.59 -15.69 7.40
CA LYS A 83 6.88 -16.89 8.21
C LYS A 83 7.19 -18.11 7.34
N GLU A 84 6.48 -18.24 6.22
CA GLU A 84 6.67 -19.33 5.25
C GLU A 84 7.70 -18.96 4.17
N ARG A 85 7.56 -17.77 3.57
CA ARG A 85 8.32 -17.40 2.36
C ARG A 85 9.73 -16.93 2.64
N ASN A 86 9.99 -16.34 3.81
CA ASN A 86 11.30 -15.79 4.16
C ASN A 86 11.49 -15.69 5.68
N LYS A 87 11.91 -16.80 6.29
CA LYS A 87 12.13 -16.91 7.74
C LYS A 87 13.10 -15.86 8.28
N SER A 88 14.16 -15.53 7.55
CA SER A 88 15.14 -14.52 7.99
C SER A 88 14.50 -13.14 8.17
N TYR A 89 13.71 -12.69 7.19
CA TYR A 89 12.99 -11.43 7.27
C TYR A 89 11.88 -11.46 8.33
N TYR A 90 11.18 -12.59 8.48
CA TYR A 90 10.21 -12.76 9.57
C TYR A 90 10.84 -12.51 10.94
N GLN A 91 12.03 -13.07 11.22
CA GLN A 91 12.71 -12.89 12.50
C GLN A 91 13.15 -11.44 12.76
N LYS A 92 13.43 -10.67 11.69
CA LYS A 92 13.77 -9.25 11.78
C LYS A 92 12.51 -8.40 12.04
N ILE A 93 11.46 -8.61 11.25
CA ILE A 93 10.26 -7.77 11.27
C ILE A 93 9.36 -8.06 12.47
N LYS A 94 9.34 -9.30 12.99
CA LYS A 94 8.50 -9.66 14.15
C LYS A 94 8.80 -8.86 15.43
N LYS A 95 9.97 -8.19 15.49
CA LYS A 95 10.41 -7.37 16.62
C LYS A 95 10.01 -5.89 16.47
N VAL A 96 9.34 -5.52 15.37
CA VAL A 96 8.93 -4.14 15.11
C VAL A 96 7.56 -3.91 15.73
N ASP A 97 7.54 -3.20 16.86
CA ASP A 97 6.28 -2.87 17.56
C ASP A 97 5.52 -1.71 16.90
N SER A 98 6.23 -0.82 16.21
CA SER A 98 5.67 0.37 15.56
C SER A 98 6.26 0.54 14.17
N PRO A 99 5.61 0.03 13.11
CA PRO A 99 6.10 0.17 11.75
C PRO A 99 6.02 1.62 11.31
N ILE A 100 7.06 2.08 10.60
CA ILE A 100 7.06 3.39 9.97
C ILE A 100 6.18 3.28 8.72
N ALA A 101 5.07 4.01 8.70
CA ALA A 101 4.22 4.09 7.54
C ALA A 101 4.91 4.85 6.40
N HIS A 102 4.49 4.57 5.18
CA HIS A 102 4.94 5.30 4.00
C HIS A 102 4.76 6.82 4.20
N PRO A 103 5.69 7.69 3.74
CA PRO A 103 5.64 9.15 3.99
C PRO A 103 4.36 9.86 3.52
N ILE A 104 3.68 9.27 2.54
CA ILE A 104 2.37 9.74 2.05
C ILE A 104 1.24 9.55 3.08
N PHE A 105 1.42 8.67 4.06
CA PHE A 105 0.41 8.35 5.04
C PHE A 105 0.62 9.12 6.33
N LYS A 106 -0.45 9.73 6.83
CA LYS A 106 -0.54 10.27 8.17
C LYS A 106 -1.30 9.27 9.03
N VAL A 107 -0.58 8.57 9.90
CA VAL A 107 -1.19 7.62 10.83
C VAL A 107 -2.03 8.38 11.85
N VAL A 108 -3.28 7.96 12.02
CA VAL A 108 -4.22 8.49 13.02
C VAL A 108 -4.77 7.34 13.84
N LYS A 109 -5.22 7.62 15.07
CA LYS A 109 -5.91 6.60 15.89
C LYS A 109 -7.20 6.18 15.20
N GLY A 110 -7.43 4.88 15.03
CA GLY A 110 -8.66 4.35 14.44
C GLY A 110 -8.63 2.83 14.25
N GLU A 111 -9.79 2.26 13.92
CA GLU A 111 -9.95 0.82 13.67
C GLU A 111 -9.39 0.40 12.31
N VAL A 112 -9.41 -0.90 12.03
CA VAL A 112 -9.11 -1.44 10.68
C VAL A 112 -10.06 -0.80 9.68
N GLU A 113 -9.56 -0.48 8.49
CA GLU A 113 -10.35 0.23 7.50
C GLU A 113 -11.49 -0.66 7.00
N HIS A 114 -12.68 -0.06 6.86
CA HIS A 114 -13.93 -0.77 6.57
C HIS A 114 -13.86 -1.68 5.33
N TRP A 115 -12.96 -1.37 4.39
CA TRP A 115 -12.78 -2.12 3.15
C TRP A 115 -12.04 -3.46 3.33
N GLU A 116 -11.33 -3.69 4.44
CA GLU A 116 -10.75 -5.00 4.75
C GLU A 116 -11.86 -6.04 5.01
N ASN A 117 -12.97 -5.61 5.63
CA ASN A 117 -14.13 -6.47 5.89
C ASN A 117 -14.98 -6.75 4.63
N MET A 118 -14.79 -5.98 3.55
CA MET A 118 -15.48 -6.23 2.27
C MET A 118 -14.76 -7.29 1.42
N GLY A 119 -13.47 -7.55 1.67
CA GLY A 119 -12.71 -8.63 1.02
C GLY A 119 -12.79 -9.98 1.75
N ALA A 120 -13.18 -9.98 3.02
CA ALA A 120 -13.33 -11.18 3.85
C ALA A 120 -14.69 -11.90 3.69
N ARG A 121 -15.46 -11.61 2.63
CA ARG A 121 -16.61 -12.44 2.24
C ARG A 121 -16.19 -13.42 1.14
N ASN A 122 -16.00 -14.67 1.55
CA ASN A 122 -16.01 -15.89 0.74
C ASN A 122 -14.92 -16.04 -0.34
N THR A 123 -13.81 -16.68 0.04
CA THR A 123 -13.36 -17.86 -0.71
C THR A 123 -13.58 -19.07 0.20
N PRO A 124 -14.63 -19.89 -0.02
CA PRO A 124 -14.70 -21.23 0.53
C PRO A 124 -13.70 -22.13 -0.20
N GLU A 125 -12.99 -22.93 0.60
CA GLU A 125 -12.20 -24.15 0.30
C GLU A 125 -10.96 -24.04 -0.60
#